data_AF-A0A2H0Q935-F1
#
_entry.id   AF-A0A2H0Q935-F1
#
_cell.length_a   1.000
_cell.length_b   1.000
_cell.length_c   1.000
_cell.angle_alpha   90.00
_cell.angle_beta   90.00
_cell.angle_gamma   90.00
#
_symmetry.space_group_name_H-M   'P 1'
#
loop_
_entity.id
_entity.type
_entity.pdbx_description
1 polymer ?
#
loop_
_entity_poly.entity_id
_entity_poly.type
_entity_poly.pdbx_seq_one_letter_code
_entity_poly.pdbx_strand_id
1 'polypeptide(L)'
;MKKVLFSVLILASFNSFACKQEAQFIAPQVETTFNGTSCLVKVIEFSHFTPSIICPLDEEEVLSEGFLIQTQEENCQKITQISGYLVRDQVSDVILFD
;
A
#
# COMPACT_ATOMS: atom_id res chain seq x y z
N MET A 1 14.37 17.08 -42.97
CA MET A 1 14.46 16.04 -41.91
C MET A 1 14.67 16.64 -40.51
N LYS A 2 13.89 17.64 -40.08
CA LYS A 2 14.02 18.26 -38.73
C LYS A 2 12.71 18.26 -37.91
N LYS A 3 11.59 17.82 -38.49
CA LYS A 3 10.25 17.92 -37.88
C LYS A 3 9.74 16.61 -37.24
N VAL A 4 10.48 15.50 -37.39
CA VAL A 4 10.03 14.17 -36.94
C VAL A 4 10.47 13.87 -35.50
N LEU A 5 11.50 14.57 -34.99
CA LEU A 5 12.03 14.32 -33.63
C LEU A 5 11.09 14.80 -32.51
N PHE A 6 10.24 15.79 -32.75
CA PHE A 6 9.36 16.34 -31.72
C PHE A 6 8.19 15.41 -31.38
N SER A 7 7.74 14.61 -32.34
CA SER A 7 6.59 13.71 -32.19
C SER A 7 6.89 12.47 -31.34
N VAL A 8 8.17 12.09 -31.21
CA VAL A 8 8.60 10.93 -30.40
C VAL A 8 8.62 11.25 -28.90
N LEU A 9 8.86 12.51 -28.52
CA LEU A 9 8.90 12.95 -27.13
C LEU A 9 7.53 12.94 -26.43
N ILE A 10 6.44 13.14 -27.18
CA ILE A 10 5.07 13.21 -26.63
C ILE A 10 4.51 11.81 -26.32
N LEU A 11 5.03 10.76 -26.95
CA LEU A 11 4.63 9.37 -26.68
C LEU A 11 5.34 8.78 -25.44
N ALA A 12 6.46 9.36 -25.02
CA ALA A 12 7.19 8.92 -23.83
C ALA A 12 6.51 9.35 -22.50
N SER A 13 5.69 10.41 -22.51
CA SER A 13 5.01 10.91 -21.30
C SER A 13 3.83 10.06 -20.84
N PHE A 14 3.31 9.16 -21.69
CA PHE A 14 2.20 8.27 -21.31
C PHE A 14 2.62 7.03 -20.51
N ASN A 15 3.93 6.81 -20.28
CA ASN A 15 4.45 5.69 -19.50
C ASN A 15 4.97 6.10 -18.10
N SER A 16 4.69 7.31 -17.64
CA SER A 16 5.05 7.77 -16.29
C SER A 16 4.04 7.28 -15.23
N PHE A 17 3.82 5.97 -15.12
CA PHE A 17 3.18 5.37 -13.93
C PHE A 17 4.23 5.15 -12.83
N ALA A 18 4.98 6.19 -12.49
CA ALA A 18 5.97 6.16 -11.41
C ALA A 18 5.34 6.31 -10.01
N CYS A 19 4.01 6.40 -9.94
CA CYS A 19 3.28 6.70 -8.72
C CYS A 19 2.79 5.41 -8.08
N LYS A 20 3.32 5.08 -6.90
CA LYS A 20 2.81 4.00 -6.04
C LYS A 20 1.98 4.63 -4.95
N GLN A 21 0.74 4.16 -4.77
CA GLN A 21 -0.15 4.70 -3.75
C GLN A 21 0.42 4.40 -2.36
N GLU A 22 0.48 5.41 -1.50
CA GLU A 22 1.10 5.29 -0.19
C GLU A 22 0.38 6.11 0.90
N ALA A 23 0.43 5.60 2.13
CA ALA A 23 -0.05 6.28 3.33
C ALA A 23 0.74 5.87 4.57
N GLN A 24 0.84 6.78 5.54
CA GLN A 24 1.25 6.46 6.91
C GLN A 24 0.02 6.20 7.75
N PHE A 25 0.05 5.19 8.62
CA PHE A 25 -1.11 4.83 9.41
C PHE A 25 -0.76 4.25 10.79
N ILE A 26 -1.76 4.28 11.67
CA ILE A 26 -1.80 3.57 12.94
C ILE A 26 -3.18 2.94 13.06
N ALA A 27 -3.24 1.63 13.20
CA ALA A 27 -4.45 0.84 13.39
C ALA A 27 -4.35 0.07 14.72
N PRO A 28 -5.06 0.51 15.77
CA PRO A 28 -5.00 -0.12 17.09
C PRO A 28 -5.71 -1.48 17.15
N GLN A 29 -6.57 -1.78 16.18
CA GLN A 29 -7.30 -3.03 16.10
C GLN A 29 -7.36 -3.52 14.65
N VAL A 30 -6.94 -4.76 14.45
CA VAL A 30 -6.99 -5.43 13.14
C VAL A 30 -7.44 -6.88 13.28
N GLU A 31 -8.02 -7.41 12.20
CA GLU A 31 -8.30 -8.83 12.03
C GLU A 31 -7.29 -9.41 11.03
N THR A 32 -6.76 -10.59 11.33
CA THR A 32 -5.79 -11.24 10.45
C THR A 32 -6.26 -12.60 9.94
N THR A 33 -5.88 -12.93 8.70
CA THR A 33 -6.14 -14.23 8.09
C THR A 33 -4.93 -14.68 7.29
N PHE A 34 -4.36 -15.83 7.63
CA PHE A 34 -3.21 -16.39 6.93
C PHE A 34 -3.65 -17.18 5.69
N ASN A 35 -3.02 -16.94 4.54
CA ASN A 35 -3.34 -17.62 3.28
C ASN A 35 -2.24 -18.60 2.79
N GLY A 36 -1.31 -18.97 3.67
CA GLY A 36 -0.21 -19.91 3.36
C GLY A 36 1.12 -19.22 3.07
N THR A 37 1.11 -18.04 2.45
CA THR A 37 2.34 -17.28 2.12
C THR A 37 2.35 -15.87 2.69
N SER A 38 1.17 -15.33 3.01
CA SER A 38 0.98 -13.96 3.47
C SER A 38 -0.15 -13.90 4.48
N CYS A 39 -0.16 -12.81 5.25
CA CYS A 39 -1.19 -12.49 6.20
C CYS A 39 -2.04 -11.36 5.64
N LEU A 40 -3.32 -11.60 5.41
CA LEU A 40 -4.28 -10.55 5.12
C LEU A 40 -4.61 -9.84 6.43
N VAL A 41 -4.39 -8.53 6.47
CA VAL A 41 -4.71 -7.66 7.58
C VAL A 41 -5.89 -6.80 7.19
N LYS A 42 -7.01 -6.96 7.89
CA LYS A 42 -8.18 -6.10 7.78
C LYS A 42 -8.19 -5.11 8.93
N VAL A 43 -8.26 -3.84 8.59
CA VAL A 43 -8.30 -2.77 9.58
C VAL A 43 -9.75 -2.53 9.99
N ILE A 44 -10.01 -2.54 11.29
CA ILE A 44 -11.34 -2.21 11.84
C ILE A 44 -11.50 -0.68 11.85
N GLU A 45 -10.51 0.02 12.40
CA GLU A 45 -10.44 1.48 12.43
C GLU A 45 -8.98 1.96 12.43
N PHE A 46 -8.74 3.13 11.84
CA PHE A 46 -7.48 3.85 11.97
C PHE A 46 -7.59 4.84 13.12
N SER A 47 -6.61 4.84 14.03
CA SER A 47 -6.43 5.97 14.97
C SER A 47 -5.72 7.13 14.28
N HIS A 48 -4.97 6.85 13.22
CA HIS A 48 -4.31 7.83 12.37
C HIS A 48 -4.15 7.28 10.95
N PHE A 49 -4.47 8.10 9.94
CA PHE A 49 -4.25 7.81 8.53
C PHE A 49 -3.84 9.10 7.80
N THR A 50 -2.67 9.09 7.18
CA THR A 50 -2.12 10.23 6.44
C THR A 50 -1.68 9.77 5.06
N PRO A 51 -2.48 10.02 4.01
CA PRO A 51 -2.08 9.67 2.64
C PRO A 51 -0.97 10.58 2.14
N SER A 52 -0.16 10.07 1.21
CA SER A 52 0.84 10.90 0.53
C SER A 52 0.19 11.97 -0.35
N ILE A 53 0.86 13.11 -0.43
CA ILE A 53 0.45 14.24 -1.27
C ILE A 53 0.65 13.92 -2.75
N ILE A 54 1.64 13.09 -3.08
CA ILE A 54 2.00 12.80 -4.47
C ILE A 54 1.16 11.63 -5.01
N CYS A 55 1.01 10.59 -4.19
CA CYS A 55 0.36 9.33 -4.55
C CYS A 55 -0.56 8.88 -3.41
N PRO A 56 -1.71 9.52 -3.21
CA PRO A 56 -2.58 9.21 -2.08
C PRO A 56 -3.13 7.80 -2.20
N LEU A 57 -3.02 7.05 -1.11
CA LEU A 57 -3.76 5.81 -0.91
C LEU A 57 -5.15 6.13 -0.37
N ASP A 58 -6.16 5.48 -0.91
CA ASP A 58 -7.54 5.67 -0.47
C ASP A 58 -7.79 4.89 0.84
N GLU A 59 -8.20 5.62 1.89
CA GLU A 59 -8.50 5.06 3.20
C GLU A 59 -9.66 4.05 3.14
N GLU A 60 -10.72 4.37 2.39
CA GLU A 60 -11.91 3.51 2.28
C GLU A 60 -11.57 2.16 1.61
N GLU A 61 -10.67 2.20 0.63
CA GLU A 61 -10.17 1.01 -0.04
C GLU A 61 -9.36 0.14 0.93
N VAL A 62 -8.52 0.74 1.79
CA VAL A 62 -7.76 -0.02 2.78
C VAL A 62 -8.67 -0.63 3.86
N LEU A 63 -9.71 0.09 4.31
CA LEU A 63 -10.68 -0.43 5.28
C LEU A 63 -11.51 -1.59 4.71
N SER A 64 -11.92 -1.49 3.44
CA SER A 64 -12.79 -2.49 2.80
C SER A 64 -12.03 -3.73 2.33
N GLU A 65 -10.85 -3.57 1.73
CA GLU A 65 -10.08 -4.66 1.15
C GLU A 65 -9.01 -5.23 2.09
N GLY A 66 -8.49 -4.41 3.01
CA GLY A 66 -7.31 -4.74 3.80
C GLY A 66 -6.01 -4.68 2.99
N PHE A 67 -4.94 -5.23 3.54
CA PHE A 67 -3.64 -5.34 2.88
C PHE A 67 -2.91 -6.62 3.27
N LEU A 68 -2.00 -7.08 2.40
CA LEU A 68 -1.22 -8.29 2.61
C LEU A 68 0.15 -7.95 3.18
N ILE A 69 0.58 -8.68 4.21
CA ILE A 69 1.95 -8.63 4.72
C ILE A 69 2.62 -9.99 4.57
N GLN A 70 3.89 -10.00 4.19
CA GLN A 70 4.68 -11.22 4.14
C GLN A 70 5.20 -11.55 5.53
N THR A 71 4.64 -12.59 6.13
CA THR A 71 5.04 -13.05 7.46
C THR A 71 4.70 -14.53 7.63
N GLN A 72 5.26 -15.16 8.65
CA GLN A 72 4.95 -16.54 9.01
C GLN A 72 3.60 -16.64 9.73
N GLU A 73 2.94 -17.80 9.67
CA GLU A 73 1.63 -18.03 10.28
C GLU A 73 1.57 -17.64 11.76
N GLU A 74 2.59 -18.05 12.54
CA GLU A 74 2.67 -17.75 13.97
C GLU A 74 2.70 -16.25 14.28
N ASN A 75 3.28 -15.44 13.38
CA ASN A 75 3.33 -14.00 13.53
C ASN A 75 2.04 -13.35 13.06
N CYS A 76 1.41 -13.87 12.00
CA CYS A 76 0.12 -13.39 11.50
C CYS A 76 -0.95 -13.39 12.60
N GLN A 77 -1.04 -14.47 13.38
CA GLN A 77 -2.03 -14.61 14.45
C GLN A 77 -1.76 -13.71 15.67
N LYS A 78 -0.54 -13.19 15.82
CA LYS A 78 -0.15 -12.32 16.95
C LYS A 78 -0.38 -10.84 16.67
N ILE A 79 -0.67 -10.46 15.42
CA ILE A 79 -0.88 -9.07 15.04
C ILE A 79 -2.30 -8.68 15.47
N THR A 80 -2.36 -7.88 16.53
CA THR A 80 -3.61 -7.29 17.04
C THR A 80 -3.67 -5.78 16.81
N GLN A 81 -2.51 -5.15 16.63
CA GLN A 81 -2.32 -3.74 16.32
C GLN A 81 -1.18 -3.60 15.31
N ILE A 82 -1.19 -2.52 14.53
CA ILE A 82 -0.18 -2.29 13.50
C ILE A 82 -0.04 -0.79 13.22
N SER A 83 1.19 -0.35 12.99
CA SER A 83 1.52 1.01 12.57
C SER A 83 2.58 0.94 11.48
N GLY A 84 2.59 1.90 10.56
CA GLY A 84 3.55 1.83 9.47
C GLY A 84 3.35 2.79 8.33
N TYR A 85 4.15 2.56 7.30
CA TYR A 85 3.88 3.02 5.94
C TYR A 85 3.33 1.86 5.13
N LEU A 86 2.21 2.09 4.46
CA LEU A 86 1.63 1.19 3.49
C LEU A 86 1.93 1.72 2.10
N VAL A 87 2.64 0.93 1.30
CA VAL A 87 2.87 1.21 -0.13
C VAL A 87 2.16 0.12 -0.92
N ARG A 88 1.15 0.50 -1.70
CA ARG A 88 0.37 -0.45 -2.52
C ARG A 88 1.04 -0.59 -3.90
N ASP A 89 1.74 -1.71 -4.08
CA ASP A 89 2.12 -2.26 -5.38
C ASP A 89 1.30 -3.56 -5.63
N GLN A 90 1.64 -4.43 -6.57
CA GLN A 90 0.99 -5.77 -6.68
C GLN A 90 1.04 -6.58 -5.37
N VAL A 91 1.95 -6.24 -4.45
CA VAL A 91 2.02 -6.70 -3.06
C VAL A 91 2.23 -5.47 -2.18
N SER A 92 1.54 -5.40 -1.04
CA SER A 92 1.71 -4.29 -0.09
C SER A 92 3.02 -4.44 0.69
N ASP A 93 3.91 -3.47 0.57
CA ASP A 93 5.06 -3.36 1.46
C ASP A 93 4.64 -2.57 2.70
N VAL A 94 4.80 -3.18 3.87
CA VAL A 94 4.52 -2.55 5.16
C VAL A 94 5.80 -2.45 5.96
N ILE A 95 6.15 -1.22 6.33
CA ILE A 95 7.26 -0.94 7.24
C ILE A 95 6.67 -0.72 8.62
N LEU A 96 6.91 -1.66 9.53
CA LEU A 96 6.44 -1.62 10.92
C LEU A 96 7.35 -0.74 11.78
N PHE A 97 6.75 0.08 12.64
CA PHE A 97 7.48 0.83 13.67
C PHE A 97 7.06 0.30 15.05
N ASP A 98 8.01 -0.32 15.76
CA ASP A 98 7.85 -0.79 17.15
C ASP A 98 7.73 0.37 18.15
#